data_AF-A0A2N6BZC2-F1
#
_entry.id   AF-A0A2N6BZC2-F1
#
_cell.length_a   1.000
_cell.length_b   1.000
_cell.length_c   1.000
_cell.angle_alpha   90.00
_cell.angle_beta   90.00
_cell.angle_gamma   90.00
#
_symmetry.space_group_name_H-M   'P 1'
#
loop_
_entity.id
_entity.type
_entity.pdbx_description
1 polymer ?
#
loop_
_entity_poly.entity_id
_entity_poly.type
_entity_poly.pdbx_seq_one_letter_code
_entity_poly.pdbx_strand_id
1 'polypeptide(L)'
;MKKTTTAFACAALLCGLASTPATAALITESYSDYWVTFPGWEDTKYYPDDEVGNPQIDSIHVTYDAADNRALHTVVINMTNRLDPDNLFINTDWDLDWATYDEWDYMASDDTENNTSTLFSVDASASDNSDFYNLVTATDQRTGHPNAINDDYLVADLYTGTSGSFISYDGTQLTYDFSYLYKNFSLAKIALGTNYMIAYAPYCANDVIGTDPIPEPATMLLFGAGLAGLAGVARRRKQI
;
A
#
# COMPACT_ATOMS: atom_id res chain seq x y z
N MET A 1 -47.10 -7.07 26.08
CA MET A 1 -46.42 -7.96 25.11
C MET A 1 -46.64 -7.58 23.64
N LYS A 2 -47.85 -7.24 23.16
CA LYS A 2 -48.06 -6.95 21.72
C LYS A 2 -47.33 -5.72 21.17
N LYS A 3 -47.09 -4.67 21.99
CA LYS A 3 -46.43 -3.42 21.54
C LYS A 3 -44.91 -3.57 21.29
N THR A 4 -44.25 -4.47 22.01
CA THR A 4 -42.79 -4.68 21.90
C THR A 4 -42.41 -5.50 20.67
N THR A 5 -43.24 -6.46 20.26
CA THR A 5 -43.04 -7.24 19.03
C THR A 5 -43.18 -6.39 17.76
N THR A 6 -44.12 -5.44 17.73
CA THR A 6 -44.31 -4.55 16.57
C THR A 6 -43.13 -3.60 16.39
N ALA A 7 -42.56 -3.08 17.49
CA ALA A 7 -41.39 -2.21 17.41
C ALA A 7 -40.15 -2.93 16.86
N PHE A 8 -39.93 -4.19 17.26
CA PHE A 8 -38.82 -5.00 16.73
C PHE A 8 -38.98 -5.33 15.25
N ALA A 9 -40.18 -5.67 14.81
CA ALA A 9 -40.45 -5.95 13.39
C ALA A 9 -40.24 -4.69 12.52
N CYS A 10 -40.69 -3.51 12.98
CA CYS A 10 -40.45 -2.26 12.27
C CYS A 10 -38.96 -1.91 12.20
N ALA A 11 -38.20 -2.12 13.27
CA ALA A 11 -36.75 -1.86 13.29
C ALA A 11 -36.01 -2.78 12.29
N ALA A 12 -36.31 -4.07 12.27
CA ALA A 12 -35.72 -5.01 11.31
C ALA A 12 -36.06 -4.65 9.86
N LEU A 13 -37.31 -4.23 9.60
CA LEU A 13 -37.73 -3.82 8.26
C LEU A 13 -37.05 -2.51 7.80
N LEU A 14 -36.88 -1.55 8.71
CA LEU A 14 -36.14 -0.31 8.45
C LEU A 14 -34.66 -0.58 8.18
N CYS A 15 -34.04 -1.52 8.90
CA CYS A 15 -32.67 -1.95 8.61
C CYS A 15 -32.55 -2.63 7.23
N GLY A 16 -33.53 -3.43 6.83
CA GLY A 16 -33.55 -4.08 5.51
C GLY A 16 -33.88 -3.13 4.34
N LEU A 17 -34.62 -2.04 4.58
CA LEU A 17 -34.88 -1.02 3.55
C LEU A 17 -33.74 0.01 3.45
N ALA A 18 -32.92 0.15 4.49
CA ALA A 18 -31.72 0.99 4.48
C ALA A 18 -30.50 0.29 3.87
N SER A 19 -30.57 -1.01 3.53
CA SER A 19 -29.52 -1.67 2.76
C SER A 19 -29.63 -1.26 1.29
N THR A 20 -29.12 -0.08 0.96
CA THR A 20 -28.85 0.29 -0.42
C THR A 20 -27.89 -0.73 -1.04
N PRO A 21 -27.99 -1.02 -2.35
CA PRO A 21 -26.98 -1.84 -3.01
C PRO A 21 -25.62 -1.22 -2.68
N ALA A 22 -24.73 -2.00 -2.09
CA ALA A 22 -23.36 -1.58 -1.85
C ALA A 22 -22.77 -1.31 -3.23
N THR A 23 -22.76 -0.05 -3.66
CA THR A 23 -21.95 0.36 -4.79
C THR A 23 -20.53 0.02 -4.38
N ALA A 24 -19.87 -0.82 -5.16
CA ALA A 24 -18.46 -1.13 -5.08
C ALA A 24 -17.67 0.17 -4.93
N ALA A 25 -17.39 0.55 -3.69
CA ALA A 25 -16.65 1.75 -3.41
C ALA A 25 -15.18 1.37 -3.54
N LEU A 26 -14.44 2.17 -4.30
CA LEU A 26 -13.00 2.20 -4.15
C LEU A 26 -12.69 2.45 -2.66
N ILE A 27 -11.87 1.58 -2.09
CA ILE A 27 -11.37 1.74 -0.73
C ILE A 27 -9.99 2.35 -0.86
N THR A 28 -9.74 3.44 -0.13
CA THR A 28 -8.42 4.06 -0.01
C THR A 28 -7.93 3.88 1.41
N GLU A 29 -6.76 3.27 1.54
CA GLU A 29 -6.00 3.14 2.78
C GLU A 29 -4.81 4.10 2.74
N SER A 30 -4.51 4.72 3.88
CA SER A 30 -3.49 5.77 3.99
C SER A 30 -2.49 5.41 5.07
N TYR A 31 -1.21 5.45 4.72
CA TYR A 31 -0.10 5.12 5.61
C TYR A 31 0.81 6.35 5.69
N SER A 32 1.20 6.71 6.91
CA SER A 32 2.17 7.76 7.15
C SER A 32 3.58 7.20 7.02
N ASP A 33 4.54 8.06 6.71
CA ASP A 33 5.93 7.65 6.73
C ASP A 33 6.43 7.41 8.16
N TYR A 34 6.98 6.22 8.38
CA TYR A 34 7.62 5.81 9.62
C TYR A 34 8.90 5.00 9.35
N TRP A 35 9.27 4.81 8.09
CA TRP A 35 10.30 3.86 7.68
C TRP A 35 11.61 4.59 7.42
N VAL A 36 12.50 4.56 8.41
CA VAL A 36 13.87 5.09 8.21
C VAL A 36 14.62 4.29 7.15
N THR A 37 14.40 2.98 7.10
CA THR A 37 14.97 2.04 6.12
C THR A 37 13.97 0.94 5.84
N PHE A 38 14.20 0.17 4.78
CA PHE A 38 13.56 -1.12 4.64
C PHE A 38 13.81 -1.99 5.90
N PRO A 39 12.80 -2.72 6.40
CA PRO A 39 12.98 -3.65 7.51
C PRO A 39 14.11 -4.66 7.24
N GLY A 40 14.99 -4.86 8.21
CA GLY A 40 16.18 -5.71 8.09
C GLY A 40 17.42 -5.03 7.50
N TRP A 41 17.29 -3.78 7.04
CA TRP A 41 18.39 -2.97 6.50
C TRP A 41 18.78 -1.82 7.43
N GLU A 42 18.49 -1.94 8.72
CA GLU A 42 18.70 -0.84 9.67
C GLU A 42 20.19 -0.55 9.90
N ASP A 43 20.70 0.54 9.32
CA ASP A 43 22.03 1.07 9.64
C ASP A 43 21.96 2.39 10.42
N THR A 44 21.44 2.28 11.64
CA THR A 44 21.28 3.42 12.57
C THR A 44 22.59 4.13 12.91
N LYS A 45 23.75 3.52 12.61
CA LYS A 45 25.06 4.12 12.87
C LYS A 45 25.39 5.19 11.83
N TYR A 46 25.09 4.93 10.56
CA TYR A 46 25.42 5.87 9.48
C TYR A 46 24.21 6.70 9.04
N TYR A 47 22.99 6.21 9.23
CA TYR A 47 21.75 6.87 8.83
C TYR A 47 20.75 6.91 10.01
N PRO A 48 20.98 7.77 11.01
CA PRO A 48 20.09 7.87 12.18
C PRO A 48 18.80 8.64 11.89
N ASP A 49 18.77 9.42 10.81
CA ASP A 49 17.64 10.24 10.40
C ASP A 49 16.83 9.52 9.32
N ASP A 50 15.52 9.78 9.31
CA ASP A 50 14.53 9.24 8.37
C ASP A 50 14.88 9.60 6.93
N GLU A 51 15.07 10.90 6.69
CA GLU A 51 15.39 11.46 5.38
C GLU A 51 16.88 11.81 5.28
N VAL A 52 17.55 11.33 4.23
CA VAL A 52 18.89 11.81 3.84
C VAL A 52 18.78 12.76 2.66
N GLY A 53 18.38 14.00 2.92
CA GLY A 53 18.28 15.04 1.89
C GLY A 53 16.96 14.98 1.13
N ASN A 54 16.99 14.46 -0.11
CA ASN A 54 15.81 14.31 -0.97
C ASN A 54 15.64 12.83 -1.38
N PRO A 55 14.42 12.38 -1.72
CA PRO A 55 13.14 13.09 -1.59
C PRO A 55 12.72 13.24 -0.11
N GLN A 56 11.60 13.92 0.13
CA GLN A 56 10.92 13.95 1.44
C GLN A 56 9.53 13.37 1.26
N ILE A 57 9.26 12.21 1.85
CA ILE A 57 8.04 11.43 1.70
C ILE A 57 7.15 11.65 2.94
N ASP A 58 5.89 12.00 2.71
CA ASP A 58 4.95 12.24 3.80
C ASP A 58 4.06 11.02 4.07
N SER A 59 3.58 10.38 2.99
CA SER A 59 2.57 9.32 3.08
C SER A 59 2.37 8.59 1.75
N ILE A 60 1.80 7.38 1.86
CA ILE A 60 1.34 6.57 0.74
C ILE A 60 -0.16 6.27 0.88
N HIS A 61 -0.88 6.38 -0.23
CA HIS A 61 -2.30 6.08 -0.34
C HIS A 61 -2.53 4.97 -1.35
N VAL A 62 -3.07 3.85 -0.88
CA VAL A 62 -3.36 2.67 -1.71
C VAL A 62 -4.86 2.60 -1.93
N THR A 63 -5.28 2.64 -3.19
CA THR A 63 -6.69 2.54 -3.56
C THR A 63 -6.95 1.27 -4.34
N TYR A 64 -7.97 0.50 -3.96
CA TYR A 64 -8.36 -0.74 -4.64
C TYR A 64 -9.89 -0.87 -4.76
N ASP A 65 -10.34 -1.65 -5.74
CA ASP A 65 -11.76 -1.96 -5.96
C ASP A 65 -12.16 -3.21 -5.18
N ALA A 66 -12.85 -3.01 -4.06
CA ALA A 66 -13.29 -4.09 -3.19
C ALA A 66 -14.31 -5.05 -3.82
N ALA A 67 -15.02 -4.67 -4.88
CA ALA A 67 -15.97 -5.57 -5.55
C ALA A 67 -15.33 -6.38 -6.68
N ASP A 68 -14.16 -5.96 -7.13
CA ASP A 68 -13.41 -6.58 -8.22
C ASP A 68 -12.19 -7.32 -7.67
N ASN A 69 -12.44 -8.17 -6.67
CA ASN A 69 -11.41 -8.98 -6.01
C ASN A 69 -10.23 -8.14 -5.46
N ARG A 70 -10.52 -6.95 -4.90
CA ARG A 70 -9.51 -6.01 -4.38
C ARG A 70 -8.46 -5.66 -5.45
N ALA A 71 -8.88 -5.47 -6.69
CA ALA A 71 -8.00 -5.04 -7.77
C ALA A 71 -7.34 -3.69 -7.41
N LEU A 72 -6.01 -3.65 -7.36
CA LEU A 72 -5.22 -2.45 -7.11
C LEU A 72 -5.52 -1.43 -8.20
N HIS A 73 -6.02 -0.26 -7.81
CA HIS A 73 -6.48 0.78 -8.71
C HIS A 73 -5.43 1.89 -8.86
N THR A 74 -5.04 2.52 -7.74
CA THR A 74 -3.97 3.54 -7.73
C THR A 74 -3.11 3.44 -6.48
N VAL A 75 -1.84 3.82 -6.60
CA VAL A 75 -0.96 4.16 -5.48
C VAL A 75 -0.53 5.61 -5.63
N VAL A 76 -0.77 6.43 -4.61
CA VAL A 76 -0.36 7.85 -4.58
C VAL A 76 0.60 8.07 -3.44
N ILE A 77 1.77 8.58 -3.72
CA ILE A 77 2.80 8.91 -2.73
C ILE A 77 2.90 10.44 -2.68
N ASN A 78 2.60 11.01 -1.51
CA ASN A 78 2.81 12.43 -1.26
C ASN A 78 4.28 12.63 -0.92
N MET A 79 4.98 13.42 -1.73
CA MET A 79 6.40 13.69 -1.54
C MET A 79 6.79 15.05 -2.14
N THR A 80 7.93 15.57 -1.73
CA THR A 80 8.56 16.72 -2.40
C THR A 80 9.97 16.37 -2.87
N ASN A 81 10.45 17.13 -3.86
CA ASN A 81 11.79 16.96 -4.45
C ASN A 81 12.07 15.52 -4.90
N ARG A 82 11.09 14.87 -5.56
CA ARG A 82 11.23 13.54 -6.17
C ARG A 82 12.57 13.37 -6.87
N LEU A 83 13.19 12.21 -6.67
CA LEU A 83 14.41 11.77 -7.34
C LEU A 83 14.09 10.59 -8.24
N ASP A 84 14.59 10.62 -9.46
CA ASP A 84 14.50 9.57 -10.47
C ASP A 84 15.88 8.91 -10.71
N PRO A 85 15.92 7.62 -11.12
CA PRO A 85 14.78 6.71 -11.20
C PRO A 85 14.23 6.32 -9.82
N ASP A 86 13.01 5.77 -9.78
CA ASP A 86 12.40 5.26 -8.56
C ASP A 86 11.57 3.99 -8.80
N ASN A 87 11.29 3.26 -7.71
CA ASN A 87 10.66 1.95 -7.78
C ASN A 87 9.58 1.80 -6.70
N LEU A 88 8.45 1.22 -7.11
CA LEU A 88 7.36 0.77 -6.26
C LEU A 88 7.33 -0.75 -6.24
N PHE A 89 7.41 -1.33 -5.05
CA PHE A 89 7.40 -2.77 -4.80
C PHE A 89 6.01 -3.19 -4.30
N ILE A 90 5.50 -4.33 -4.76
CA ILE A 90 4.17 -4.82 -4.42
C ILE A 90 4.26 -6.31 -4.10
N ASN A 91 3.96 -6.66 -2.85
CA ASN A 91 3.67 -8.02 -2.39
C ASN A 91 2.16 -8.08 -2.13
N THR A 92 1.48 -8.90 -2.91
CA THR A 92 0.02 -8.96 -2.95
C THR A 92 -0.59 -9.81 -1.86
N ASP A 93 0.17 -10.69 -1.20
CA ASP A 93 -0.36 -11.63 -0.20
C ASP A 93 0.57 -11.75 1.01
N TRP A 94 1.01 -10.60 1.54
CA TRP A 94 1.87 -10.57 2.71
C TRP A 94 1.19 -11.19 3.92
N ASP A 95 1.78 -12.21 4.53
CA ASP A 95 1.19 -12.96 5.64
C ASP A 95 1.31 -12.27 7.02
N LEU A 96 1.75 -11.01 7.05
CA LEU A 96 2.06 -10.21 8.24
C LEU A 96 3.29 -10.70 9.02
N ASP A 97 4.10 -11.58 8.43
CA ASP A 97 5.44 -11.91 8.94
C ASP A 97 6.47 -10.96 8.35
N TRP A 98 7.21 -10.24 9.19
CA TRP A 98 8.29 -9.36 8.72
C TRP A 98 9.46 -10.14 8.09
N ALA A 99 9.48 -11.46 8.16
CA ALA A 99 10.44 -12.28 7.42
C ALA A 99 10.09 -12.47 5.93
N THR A 100 8.86 -12.17 5.52
CA THR A 100 8.32 -12.42 4.17
C THR A 100 7.76 -11.16 3.51
N TYR A 101 7.86 -10.01 4.18
CA TYR A 101 7.29 -8.74 3.67
C TYR A 101 7.81 -8.41 2.27
N ASP A 102 9.01 -8.87 1.96
CA ASP A 102 9.73 -8.59 0.74
C ASP A 102 9.73 -9.71 -0.29
N GLU A 103 8.81 -10.68 -0.14
CA GLU A 103 8.39 -11.60 -1.20
C GLU A 103 7.58 -10.83 -2.26
N TRP A 104 8.24 -9.92 -2.98
CA TRP A 104 7.60 -9.06 -3.97
C TRP A 104 7.04 -9.89 -5.14
N ASP A 105 5.82 -9.55 -5.56
CA ASP A 105 5.18 -10.12 -6.76
C ASP A 105 5.41 -9.22 -7.98
N TYR A 106 5.43 -7.90 -7.77
CA TYR A 106 5.57 -6.90 -8.81
C TYR A 106 6.51 -5.77 -8.41
N MET A 107 7.13 -5.17 -9.42
CA MET A 107 7.86 -3.91 -9.28
C MET A 107 7.43 -2.97 -10.41
N ALA A 108 6.99 -1.76 -10.07
CA ALA A 108 6.82 -0.68 -11.04
C ALA A 108 8.02 0.26 -10.95
N SER A 109 8.70 0.48 -12.07
CA SER A 109 9.87 1.35 -12.18
C SER A 109 9.55 2.55 -13.03
N ASP A 110 9.96 3.74 -12.60
CA ASP A 110 9.94 4.95 -13.41
C ASP A 110 11.35 5.49 -13.60
N ASP A 111 11.77 5.53 -14.86
CA ASP A 111 13.01 6.12 -15.30
C ASP A 111 12.65 7.29 -16.22
N THR A 112 12.37 8.44 -15.57
CA THR A 112 11.97 9.66 -16.27
C THR A 112 13.13 10.20 -17.13
N GLU A 113 14.40 9.98 -16.72
CA GLU A 113 15.57 10.35 -17.52
C GLU A 113 15.56 9.67 -18.90
N ASN A 114 15.18 8.39 -18.93
CA ASN A 114 15.01 7.62 -20.16
C ASN A 114 13.58 7.66 -20.71
N ASN A 115 12.68 8.42 -20.08
CA ASN A 115 11.27 8.58 -20.44
C ASN A 115 10.53 7.22 -20.53
N THR A 116 10.82 6.33 -19.60
CA THR A 116 10.31 4.95 -19.55
C THR A 116 9.66 4.65 -18.21
N SER A 117 8.46 4.06 -18.24
CA SER A 117 7.84 3.45 -17.06
C SER A 117 7.53 1.99 -17.37
N THR A 118 7.92 1.10 -16.47
CA THR A 118 7.82 -0.34 -16.67
C THR A 118 7.15 -1.01 -15.47
N LEU A 119 6.27 -1.97 -15.72
CA LEU A 119 5.72 -2.86 -14.70
C LEU A 119 6.26 -4.27 -14.94
N PHE A 120 6.95 -4.79 -13.93
CA PHE A 120 7.53 -6.12 -13.94
C PHE A 120 6.74 -7.09 -13.04
N SER A 121 6.72 -8.36 -13.41
CA SER A 121 6.51 -9.46 -12.45
C SER A 121 7.86 -9.94 -11.91
N VAL A 122 7.89 -10.30 -10.63
CA VAL A 122 9.10 -10.74 -9.92
C VAL A 122 9.13 -12.26 -9.80
N ASP A 123 10.32 -12.86 -9.92
CA ASP A 123 10.53 -14.27 -9.61
C ASP A 123 10.64 -14.46 -8.09
N ALA A 124 9.53 -14.82 -7.45
CA ALA A 124 9.47 -15.07 -6.02
C ALA A 124 10.37 -16.22 -5.53
N SER A 125 10.94 -17.04 -6.43
CA SER A 125 11.82 -18.14 -6.01
C SER A 125 13.18 -17.70 -5.48
N ALA A 126 13.48 -16.39 -5.49
CA ALA A 126 14.80 -15.85 -5.24
C ALA A 126 14.93 -14.80 -4.13
N SER A 127 13.87 -14.48 -3.39
CA SER A 127 13.91 -13.46 -2.31
C SER A 127 14.98 -13.74 -1.24
N ASP A 128 15.31 -15.02 -1.00
CA ASP A 128 16.37 -15.43 -0.06
C ASP A 128 17.81 -15.19 -0.55
N ASN A 129 18.01 -14.72 -1.79
CA ASN A 129 19.35 -14.56 -2.34
C ASN A 129 19.96 -13.19 -1.97
N SER A 130 21.23 -13.20 -1.57
CA SER A 130 21.96 -11.98 -1.17
C SER A 130 22.13 -10.94 -2.29
N ASP A 131 21.87 -11.31 -3.54
CA ASP A 131 21.93 -10.45 -4.73
C ASP A 131 20.54 -10.09 -5.28
N PHE A 132 19.46 -10.41 -4.54
CA PHE A 132 18.07 -10.14 -4.93
C PHE A 132 17.83 -8.66 -5.19
N TYR A 133 18.48 -7.80 -4.43
CA TYR A 133 18.40 -6.35 -4.58
C TYR A 133 19.59 -5.75 -5.30
N ASN A 134 19.30 -4.73 -6.10
CA ASN A 134 20.28 -3.70 -6.41
C ASN A 134 20.47 -2.82 -5.18
N LEU A 135 21.74 -2.63 -4.80
CA LEU A 135 22.11 -1.82 -3.64
C LEU A 135 22.71 -0.49 -4.08
N VAL A 136 22.39 0.56 -3.32
CA VAL A 136 22.99 1.88 -3.50
C VAL A 136 24.51 1.81 -3.26
N THR A 137 25.30 2.34 -4.19
CA THR A 137 26.77 2.32 -4.09
C THR A 137 27.39 3.70 -3.89
N ALA A 138 26.63 4.77 -4.12
CA ALA A 138 27.12 6.14 -3.96
C ALA A 138 27.21 6.54 -2.48
N THR A 139 28.29 7.24 -2.12
CA THR A 139 28.64 7.56 -0.72
C THR A 139 27.88 8.75 -0.13
N ASP A 140 27.26 9.57 -0.98
CA ASP A 140 26.39 10.70 -0.62
C ASP A 140 24.91 10.30 -0.56
N GLN A 141 24.65 8.99 -0.60
CA GLN A 141 23.33 8.36 -0.55
C GLN A 141 23.29 7.31 0.55
N ARG A 142 22.20 6.54 0.64
CA ARG A 142 22.07 5.45 1.60
C ARG A 142 22.81 4.18 1.16
N THR A 143 24.14 4.26 1.07
CA THR A 143 25.01 3.17 0.60
C THR A 143 24.67 1.84 1.28
N GLY A 144 24.58 0.77 0.47
CA GLY A 144 24.28 -0.58 0.93
C GLY A 144 22.79 -0.88 1.12
N HIS A 145 21.89 0.07 0.84
CA HIS A 145 20.45 -0.15 0.97
C HIS A 145 19.81 -0.54 -0.37
N PRO A 146 18.71 -1.31 -0.36
CA PRO A 146 17.96 -1.65 -1.55
C PRO A 146 17.34 -0.43 -2.20
N ASN A 147 17.39 -0.37 -3.52
CA ASN A 147 16.69 0.65 -4.31
C ASN A 147 15.89 0.07 -5.48
N ALA A 148 16.14 -1.17 -5.88
CA ALA A 148 15.45 -1.91 -6.94
C ALA A 148 15.66 -3.42 -6.76
N ILE A 149 14.85 -4.24 -7.42
CA ILE A 149 15.10 -5.67 -7.60
C ILE A 149 16.14 -5.84 -8.71
N ASN A 150 17.06 -6.80 -8.55
CA ASN A 150 18.04 -7.14 -9.58
C ASN A 150 17.34 -7.72 -10.82
N ASP A 151 17.74 -7.25 -12.00
CA ASP A 151 17.16 -7.61 -13.30
C ASP A 151 17.10 -9.12 -13.54
N ASP A 152 18.02 -9.90 -12.97
CA ASP A 152 18.03 -11.37 -13.05
C ASP A 152 16.78 -12.02 -12.43
N TYR A 153 16.05 -11.29 -11.57
CA TYR A 153 14.82 -11.72 -10.91
C TYR A 153 13.56 -11.07 -11.45
N LEU A 154 13.66 -10.29 -12.54
CA LEU A 154 12.52 -9.73 -13.24
C LEU A 154 12.12 -10.67 -14.38
N VAL A 155 10.95 -11.29 -14.29
CA VAL A 155 10.53 -12.36 -15.21
C VAL A 155 10.00 -11.82 -16.53
N ALA A 156 9.23 -10.74 -16.47
CA ALA A 156 8.58 -10.18 -17.64
C ALA A 156 8.20 -8.71 -17.44
N ASP A 157 8.46 -7.93 -18.47
CA ASP A 157 7.82 -6.64 -18.69
C ASP A 157 6.34 -6.88 -18.98
N LEU A 158 5.50 -6.83 -17.94
CA LEU A 158 4.04 -6.88 -18.10
C LEU A 158 3.57 -5.66 -18.90
N TYR A 159 4.28 -4.54 -18.75
CA TYR A 159 4.08 -3.34 -19.51
C TYR A 159 5.37 -2.52 -19.57
N THR A 160 5.72 -2.02 -20.76
CA THR A 160 6.77 -1.00 -20.94
C THR A 160 6.18 0.12 -21.78
N GLY A 161 6.19 1.32 -21.23
CA GLY A 161 5.59 2.49 -21.86
C GLY A 161 6.42 3.75 -21.67
N THR A 162 5.93 4.84 -22.25
CA THR A 162 6.51 6.16 -22.05
C THR A 162 6.18 6.67 -20.65
N SER A 163 7.13 7.35 -20.00
CA SER A 163 6.86 8.00 -18.71
C SER A 163 5.70 9.01 -18.84
N GLY A 164 4.89 9.12 -17.80
CA GLY A 164 3.62 9.86 -17.84
C GLY A 164 2.40 9.04 -18.29
N SER A 165 2.56 7.76 -18.66
CA SER A 165 1.43 6.92 -19.10
C SER A 165 0.59 6.43 -17.92
N PHE A 166 1.20 5.65 -17.02
CA PHE A 166 0.57 5.18 -15.78
C PHE A 166 1.30 5.67 -14.52
N ILE A 167 2.47 6.28 -14.66
CA ILE A 167 3.21 6.93 -13.58
C ILE A 167 3.25 8.42 -13.89
N SER A 168 2.86 9.27 -12.94
CA SER A 168 2.88 10.72 -13.12
C SER A 168 3.24 11.44 -11.83
N TYR A 169 4.04 12.50 -11.93
CA TYR A 169 4.39 13.38 -10.82
C TYR A 169 3.97 14.82 -11.10
N ASP A 170 3.22 15.43 -10.18
CA ASP A 170 2.71 16.81 -10.33
C ASP A 170 3.51 17.87 -9.55
N GLY A 171 4.60 17.46 -8.89
CA GLY A 171 5.40 18.29 -8.01
C GLY A 171 5.16 18.05 -6.52
N THR A 172 4.08 17.37 -6.16
CA THR A 172 3.75 16.99 -4.77
C THR A 172 3.25 15.55 -4.62
N GLN A 173 2.74 14.95 -5.70
CA GLN A 173 2.15 13.61 -5.69
C GLN A 173 2.74 12.79 -6.83
N LEU A 174 3.33 11.65 -6.48
CA LEU A 174 3.69 10.60 -7.42
C LEU A 174 2.55 9.59 -7.47
N THR A 175 1.92 9.46 -8.63
CA THR A 175 0.75 8.59 -8.84
C THR A 175 1.10 7.45 -9.78
N TYR A 176 0.83 6.22 -9.33
CA TYR A 176 0.82 5.00 -10.12
C TYR A 176 -0.64 4.60 -10.37
N ASP A 177 -1.13 4.80 -11.60
CA ASP A 177 -2.51 4.50 -12.04
C ASP A 177 -2.59 3.14 -12.76
N PHE A 178 -2.75 2.07 -11.99
CA PHE A 178 -2.90 0.72 -12.53
C PHE A 178 -4.22 0.54 -13.31
N SER A 179 -5.25 1.34 -12.99
CA SER A 179 -6.53 1.29 -13.72
C SER A 179 -6.37 1.65 -15.19
N TYR A 180 -5.44 2.56 -15.50
CA TYR A 180 -5.05 2.90 -16.86
C TYR A 180 -4.50 1.68 -17.62
N LEU A 181 -3.65 0.88 -16.96
CA LEU A 181 -3.08 -0.33 -17.56
C LEU A 181 -4.16 -1.36 -17.89
N TYR A 182 -5.08 -1.62 -16.97
CA TYR A 182 -6.16 -2.58 -17.19
C TYR A 182 -7.08 -2.15 -18.33
N LYS A 183 -7.42 -0.86 -18.40
CA LYS A 183 -8.36 -0.32 -19.40
C LYS A 183 -7.75 -0.25 -20.81
N ASN A 184 -6.50 0.18 -20.92
CA ASN A 184 -5.90 0.48 -22.22
C ASN A 184 -5.07 -0.67 -22.78
N PHE A 185 -4.54 -1.55 -21.92
CA PHE A 185 -3.63 -2.64 -22.32
C PHE A 185 -4.17 -4.03 -22.01
N SER A 186 -5.38 -4.14 -21.43
CA SER A 186 -6.01 -5.43 -21.08
C SER A 186 -5.11 -6.33 -20.22
N LEU A 187 -4.26 -5.73 -19.38
CA LEU A 187 -3.46 -6.48 -18.43
C LEU A 187 -4.35 -7.18 -17.41
N ALA A 188 -3.87 -8.33 -16.92
CA ALA A 188 -4.44 -8.95 -15.74
C ALA A 188 -4.39 -7.97 -14.56
N LYS A 189 -5.45 -7.94 -13.76
CA LYS A 189 -5.53 -7.05 -12.60
C LYS A 189 -4.65 -7.59 -11.48
N ILE A 190 -3.91 -6.70 -10.83
CA ILE A 190 -3.18 -7.01 -9.60
C ILE A 190 -4.22 -7.08 -8.48
N ALA A 191 -4.55 -8.29 -8.03
CA ALA A 191 -5.51 -8.50 -6.94
C ALA A 191 -4.78 -8.51 -5.61
N LEU A 192 -5.13 -7.60 -4.70
CA LEU A 192 -4.55 -7.57 -3.37
C LEU A 192 -5.24 -8.59 -2.46
N GLY A 193 -4.45 -9.36 -1.74
CA GLY A 193 -4.87 -10.22 -0.64
C GLY A 193 -5.51 -9.42 0.50
N THR A 194 -5.95 -10.11 1.54
CA THR A 194 -6.49 -9.46 2.75
C THR A 194 -5.44 -8.54 3.36
N ASN A 195 -4.20 -9.01 3.37
CA ASN A 195 -3.01 -8.31 3.75
C ASN A 195 -2.12 -8.19 2.50
N TYR A 196 -1.40 -7.08 2.38
CA TYR A 196 -0.48 -6.81 1.29
C TYR A 196 0.62 -5.89 1.82
N MET A 197 1.75 -5.85 1.12
CA MET A 197 2.81 -4.88 1.36
C MET A 197 3.07 -4.09 0.07
N ILE A 198 3.01 -2.77 0.16
CA ILE A 198 3.48 -1.88 -0.88
C ILE A 198 4.58 -1.03 -0.30
N ALA A 199 5.70 -0.94 -0.99
CA ALA A 199 6.80 -0.09 -0.57
C ALA A 199 7.36 0.71 -1.74
N TYR A 200 8.08 1.78 -1.42
CA TYR A 200 8.67 2.67 -2.41
C TYR A 200 10.09 3.04 -2.00
N ALA A 201 10.98 3.11 -3.00
CA ALA A 201 12.32 3.65 -2.83
C ALA A 201 12.77 4.42 -4.09
N PRO A 202 13.38 5.61 -3.94
CA PRO A 202 14.13 6.26 -5.00
C PRO A 202 15.46 5.54 -5.23
N TYR A 203 16.15 5.81 -6.35
CA TYR A 203 17.44 5.19 -6.68
C TYR A 203 18.53 5.39 -5.62
N CYS A 204 18.43 6.40 -4.77
CA CYS A 204 19.39 6.67 -3.69
C CYS A 204 19.01 6.04 -2.34
N ALA A 205 17.80 5.48 -2.22
CA ALA A 205 17.20 4.98 -0.98
C ALA A 205 17.32 5.97 0.20
N ASN A 206 17.40 7.28 -0.08
CA ASN A 206 17.57 8.30 0.95
C ASN A 206 16.36 8.41 1.88
N ASP A 207 15.20 8.06 1.36
CA ASP A 207 13.92 8.06 2.03
C ASP A 207 13.08 6.94 1.42
N VAL A 208 12.43 6.13 2.25
CA VAL A 208 11.68 4.93 1.83
C VAL A 208 10.40 4.85 2.63
N ILE A 209 9.33 4.37 2.02
CA ILE A 209 8.04 4.22 2.71
C ILE A 209 7.46 2.85 2.42
N GLY A 210 6.77 2.28 3.39
CA GLY A 210 6.03 1.03 3.25
C GLY A 210 4.66 1.08 3.91
N THR A 211 3.80 0.16 3.51
CA THR A 211 2.50 -0.01 4.15
C THR A 211 2.65 -0.81 5.44
N ASP A 212 2.61 -0.14 6.59
CA ASP A 212 2.52 -0.83 7.87
C ASP A 212 1.13 -1.46 8.07
N PRO A 213 1.01 -2.61 8.77
CA PRO A 213 -0.29 -3.17 9.14
C PRO A 213 -1.13 -2.15 9.92
N ILE A 214 -2.12 -1.54 9.26
CA ILE A 214 -3.06 -0.65 9.94
C ILE A 214 -4.03 -1.52 10.75
N PRO A 215 -4.18 -1.30 12.06
CA PRO A 215 -5.23 -1.96 12.84
C PRO A 215 -6.59 -1.68 12.18
N GLU A 216 -7.27 -2.73 11.72
CA GLU A 216 -8.46 -2.59 10.87
C GLU A 216 -9.45 -1.56 11.44
N PRO A 217 -9.84 -0.51 10.69
CA PRO A 217 -10.75 0.53 11.19
C PRO A 217 -12.07 -0.04 11.75
N ALA A 218 -12.53 -1.15 11.18
CA ALA A 218 -13.71 -1.86 11.63
C ALA A 218 -13.55 -2.48 13.01
N THR A 219 -12.36 -2.99 13.36
CA THR A 219 -12.11 -3.53 14.72
C THR A 219 -12.07 -2.41 15.76
N MET A 220 -11.48 -1.26 15.44
CA MET A 220 -11.53 -0.08 16.32
C MET A 220 -12.96 0.42 16.53
N LEU A 221 -13.76 0.47 15.46
CA LEU A 221 -15.16 0.87 15.54
C LEU A 221 -16.00 -0.17 16.31
N LEU A 222 -15.82 -1.46 16.04
CA LEU A 222 -16.52 -2.55 16.71
C LEU A 222 -16.16 -2.59 18.20
N PHE A 223 -14.88 -2.39 18.53
CA PHE A 223 -14.41 -2.26 19.90
C PHE A 223 -15.04 -1.07 20.60
N GLY A 224 -15.03 0.11 19.98
CA GLY A 224 -15.69 1.31 20.49
C GLY A 224 -17.20 1.12 20.70
N ALA A 225 -17.88 0.49 19.73
CA ALA A 225 -19.30 0.16 19.81
C ALA A 225 -19.59 -0.86 20.93
N GLY A 226 -18.71 -1.85 21.11
CA GLY A 226 -18.78 -2.83 22.20
C GLY A 226 -18.69 -2.17 23.58
N LEU A 227 -17.73 -1.26 23.77
CA LEU A 227 -17.59 -0.48 25.01
C LEU A 227 -18.81 0.42 25.28
N ALA A 228 -19.31 1.11 24.25
CA ALA A 228 -20.50 1.94 24.37
C ALA A 228 -21.74 1.10 24.77
N GLY A 229 -21.89 -0.09 24.18
CA GLY A 229 -22.93 -1.05 24.51
C GLY A 229 -22.86 -1.50 25.97
N LEU A 230 -21.68 -1.89 26.45
CA LEU A 230 -21.46 -2.30 27.85
C LEU A 230 -21.76 -1.17 28.84
N ALA A 231 -21.31 0.05 28.55
CA ALA A 231 -21.61 1.22 29.38
C ALA A 231 -23.12 1.52 29.46
N GLY A 232 -23.84 1.35 28.34
CA GLY A 232 -25.30 1.47 28.30
C GLY A 232 -26.02 0.45 29.19
N VAL A 233 -25.57 -0.82 29.18
CA VAL A 233 -26.12 -1.88 30.04
C VAL A 233 -25.83 -1.61 31.52
N ALA A 234 -24.60 -1.18 31.85
CA ALA A 234 -24.21 -0.88 33.23
C ALA A 234 -25.06 0.25 33.83
N ARG A 235 -25.39 1.29 33.05
CA ARG A 235 -26.27 2.39 33.50
C ARG A 235 -27.68 1.92 33.81
N ARG A 236 -28.26 1.06 32.96
CA ARG A 236 -29.62 0.52 33.19
C ARG A 236 -29.70 -0.28 34.49
N ARG A 237 -28.65 -1.02 34.86
CA ARG A 237 -28.60 -1.80 36.10
C ARG A 237 -28.57 -0.97 37.39
N LYS A 238 -28.08 0.28 37.34
CA LYS A 238 -28.08 1.18 38.51
C LYS A 238 -29.42 1.87 38.76
N GLN A 239 -30.31 1.89 37.79
CA GLN A 239 -31.62 2.56 37.88
C GLN A 239 -32.75 1.60 38.31
N ILE A 240 -32.43 0.32 38.48
CA ILE A 240 -33.31 -0.73 38.98
C ILE A 240 -32.86 -1.05 40.40
#